data_AF-A0A969UZ29-F1
#
_entry.id   AF-A0A969UZ29-F1
#
_cell.length_a   1.000
_cell.length_b   1.000
_cell.length_c   1.000
_cell.angle_alpha   90.00
_cell.angle_beta   90.00
_cell.angle_gamma   90.00
#
_symmetry.space_group_name_H-M   'P 1'
#
loop_
_entity.id
_entity.type
_entity.pdbx_description
1 polymer ?
#
loop_
_entity_poly.entity_id
_entity_poly.type
_entity_poly.pdbx_seq_one_letter_code
_entity_poly.pdbx_strand_id
1 'polypeptide(L)'
;MSIYALDDQGNRTKLKGSVPNDNTGEREDWYAEAVKTGRPTWSKIYQWQDKEDILSISFSYPVYDQKKQFLGVIGIDLILSQISIFLRNLEVSRSSETFVMERNGLLVANSSNEPLFRKVNNQIERLTASESTNLLIRSTAEFLAERFGDLQKISTRQEVSFAIEGKRQFVQVTPWRDPDGLDWLIVVVIPEADFMGQINTNNYTTIWLCLGALAIAFSSVS
;
A
#
# COMPACT_ATOMS: atom_id res chain seq x y z
N MET A 1 20.89 15.78 17.61
CA MET A 1 21.10 14.40 17.09
C MET A 1 22.11 14.43 15.94
N SER A 2 23.06 13.48 15.86
CA SER A 2 24.03 13.41 14.75
C SER A 2 23.65 12.29 13.78
N ILE A 3 23.72 12.58 12.47
CA ILE A 3 23.40 11.64 11.39
C ILE A 3 24.70 11.17 10.76
N TYR A 4 24.92 9.86 10.71
CA TYR A 4 26.11 9.23 10.11
C TYR A 4 25.71 8.32 8.96
N ALA A 5 26.55 8.24 7.94
CA ALA A 5 26.51 7.11 7.00
C ALA A 5 27.06 5.86 7.69
N LEU A 6 26.58 4.68 7.28
CA LEU A 6 27.07 3.39 7.76
C LEU A 6 27.74 2.62 6.61
N ASP A 7 28.69 1.75 6.93
CA ASP A 7 29.23 0.75 5.98
C ASP A 7 28.35 -0.52 5.95
N ASP A 8 28.72 -1.51 5.13
CA ASP A 8 27.99 -2.78 4.99
C ASP A 8 27.97 -3.63 6.28
N GLN A 9 28.73 -3.24 7.30
CA GLN A 9 28.78 -3.87 8.62
C GLN A 9 28.05 -3.05 9.69
N GLY A 10 27.45 -1.91 9.32
CA GLY A 10 26.73 -1.02 10.22
C GLY A 10 27.63 -0.09 11.05
N ASN A 11 28.94 0.00 10.76
CA ASN A 11 29.83 0.92 11.46
C ASN A 11 29.64 2.34 10.96
N ARG A 12 29.68 3.32 11.88
CA ARG A 12 29.60 4.74 11.53
C ARG A 12 30.81 5.16 10.71
N THR A 13 30.56 5.78 9.56
CA THR A 13 31.59 6.33 8.68
C THR A 13 31.56 7.86 8.74
N LYS A 14 31.04 8.52 7.70
CA LYS A 14 31.04 9.98 7.56
C LYS A 14 29.85 10.61 8.29
N LEU A 15 30.11 11.65 9.08
CA LEU A 15 29.06 12.54 9.58
C LEU A 15 28.35 13.20 8.38
N LYS A 16 27.06 12.95 8.23
CA LYS A 16 26.20 13.47 7.17
C LYS A 16 25.52 14.77 7.58
N GLY A 17 25.26 14.96 8.87
CA GLY A 17 24.65 16.17 9.39
C GLY A 17 24.40 16.09 10.90
N SER A 18 23.88 17.17 11.46
CA SER A 18 23.41 17.23 12.84
C SER A 18 22.10 18.00 12.89
N VAL A 19 21.08 17.40 13.49
CA VAL A 19 19.84 18.06 13.85
C VAL A 19 20.08 18.79 15.19
N PRO A 20 19.73 20.09 15.31
CA PRO A 20 19.83 20.84 16.56
C PRO A 20 19.21 20.06 17.73
N ASN A 21 19.82 20.16 18.91
CA ASN A 21 19.36 19.44 20.09
C ASN A 21 18.25 20.23 20.80
N ASP A 22 17.05 20.22 20.24
CA ASP A 22 15.85 20.88 20.78
C ASP A 22 14.81 19.87 21.32
N ASN A 23 15.24 18.64 21.60
CA ASN A 23 14.41 17.49 22.01
C ASN A 23 13.37 17.06 20.95
N THR A 24 13.52 17.45 19.69
CA THR A 24 12.66 17.02 18.57
C THR A 24 12.62 15.51 18.37
N GLY A 25 13.77 14.83 18.48
CA GLY A 25 13.85 13.37 18.32
C GLY A 25 13.09 12.57 19.37
N GLU A 26 12.93 13.09 20.59
CA GLU A 26 12.13 12.46 21.66
C GLU A 26 10.62 12.65 21.43
N ARG A 27 10.24 13.56 20.54
CA ARG A 27 8.86 13.83 20.12
C ARG A 27 8.46 13.08 18.86
N GLU A 28 9.42 12.51 18.13
CA GLU A 28 9.11 11.72 16.94
C GLU A 28 8.33 10.47 17.35
N ASP A 29 7.23 10.20 16.65
CA ASP A 29 6.30 9.12 17.01
C ASP A 29 7.02 7.77 17.14
N TRP A 30 8.00 7.50 16.28
CA TRP A 30 8.79 6.26 16.32
C TRP A 30 9.57 6.07 17.63
N TYR A 31 10.12 7.13 18.23
CA TYR A 31 10.88 7.03 19.47
C TYR A 31 9.93 7.04 20.67
N ALA A 32 8.99 7.99 20.68
CA ALA A 32 8.06 8.19 21.78
C ALA A 32 7.16 6.97 22.02
N GLU A 33 6.64 6.34 20.95
CA GLU A 33 5.78 5.17 21.09
C GLU A 33 6.54 3.95 21.62
N ALA A 34 7.79 3.73 21.21
CA ALA A 34 8.62 2.64 21.73
C ALA A 34 9.01 2.84 23.21
N VAL A 35 9.38 4.07 23.60
CA VAL A 35 9.65 4.39 25.02
C VAL A 35 8.41 4.19 25.87
N LYS A 36 7.25 4.65 25.39
CA LYS A 36 5.98 4.55 26.10
C LYS A 36 5.51 3.10 26.27
N THR A 37 5.64 2.29 25.22
CA THR A 37 5.18 0.89 25.23
C THR A 37 6.17 -0.06 25.90
N GLY A 38 7.46 0.29 25.91
CA GLY A 38 8.53 -0.53 26.49
C GLY A 38 8.75 -1.87 25.78
N ARG A 39 8.20 -2.03 24.56
CA ARG A 39 8.30 -3.23 23.73
C ARG A 39 8.44 -2.82 22.25
N PRO A 40 8.79 -3.76 21.36
CA PRO A 40 8.79 -3.49 19.92
C PRO A 40 7.39 -3.02 19.47
N THR A 41 7.36 -1.99 18.63
CA THR A 41 6.10 -1.38 18.18
C THR A 41 6.27 -0.72 16.83
N TRP A 42 5.22 -0.76 16.01
CA TRP A 42 5.08 0.14 14.89
C TRP A 42 4.70 1.53 15.37
N SER A 43 5.23 2.54 14.68
CA SER A 43 4.77 3.91 14.84
C SER A 43 3.42 4.12 14.13
N LYS A 44 2.73 5.21 14.43
CA LYS A 44 1.80 5.79 13.45
C LYS A 44 2.56 6.24 12.20
N ILE A 45 1.85 6.39 11.08
CA ILE A 45 2.44 7.03 9.89
C ILE A 45 2.63 8.52 10.20
N TYR A 46 3.87 8.97 10.09
CA TYR A 46 4.30 10.33 10.41
C TYR A 46 5.04 10.95 9.23
N GLN A 47 5.17 12.27 9.29
CA GLN A 47 5.94 13.07 8.35
C GLN A 47 7.33 13.30 8.94
N TRP A 48 8.38 13.12 8.15
CA TRP A 48 9.73 13.42 8.62
C TRP A 48 9.88 14.92 8.90
N GLN A 49 10.40 15.27 10.09
CA GLN A 49 10.55 16.67 10.49
C GLN A 49 11.54 17.46 9.62
N ASP A 50 12.57 16.80 9.07
CA ASP A 50 13.57 17.43 8.20
C ASP A 50 13.16 17.45 6.72
N LYS A 51 12.15 16.66 6.35
CA LYS A 51 11.66 16.49 4.97
C LYS A 51 10.16 16.32 4.95
N GLU A 52 9.49 17.45 4.82
CA GLU A 52 8.04 17.50 4.83
C GLU A 52 7.41 16.56 3.78
N ASP A 53 7.98 16.37 2.60
CA ASP A 53 7.38 15.52 1.56
C ASP A 53 7.54 14.00 1.78
N ILE A 54 8.14 13.57 2.89
CA ILE A 54 8.34 12.14 3.22
C ILE A 54 7.36 11.69 4.29
N LEU A 55 6.46 10.79 3.91
CA LEU A 55 5.65 10.00 4.83
C LEU A 55 6.32 8.65 5.10
N SER A 56 6.41 8.30 6.38
CA SER A 56 7.06 7.09 6.85
C SER A 56 6.26 6.42 7.95
N ILE A 57 6.49 5.11 8.10
CA ILE A 57 6.15 4.35 9.30
C ILE A 57 7.43 3.68 9.80
N SER A 58 7.61 3.56 11.09
CA SER A 58 8.82 2.95 11.66
C SER A 58 8.49 1.76 12.51
N PHE A 59 9.29 0.70 12.39
CA PHE A 59 9.33 -0.33 13.41
C PHE A 59 10.41 0.02 14.43
N SER A 60 10.02 0.17 15.69
CA SER A 60 10.89 0.65 16.75
C SER A 60 11.09 -0.40 17.83
N TYR A 61 12.33 -0.56 18.27
CA TYR A 61 12.75 -1.53 19.28
C TYR A 61 13.45 -0.80 20.45
N PRO A 62 12.86 -0.77 21.66
CA PRO A 62 13.50 -0.20 22.83
C PRO A 62 14.63 -1.11 23.34
N VAL A 63 15.78 -0.52 23.62
CA VAL A 63 17.00 -1.21 24.04
C VAL A 63 17.24 -0.96 25.52
N TYR A 64 17.53 -2.03 26.26
CA TYR A 64 17.81 -2.01 27.68
C TYR A 64 19.15 -2.70 27.96
N ASP A 65 19.83 -2.30 29.03
CA ASP A 65 21.02 -2.99 29.53
C ASP A 65 20.67 -4.28 30.28
N GLN A 66 21.70 -5.02 30.73
CA GLN A 66 21.53 -6.26 31.51
C GLN A 66 20.81 -6.03 32.86
N LYS A 67 20.75 -4.79 33.36
CA LYS A 67 20.05 -4.38 34.58
C LYS A 67 18.65 -3.82 34.29
N LYS A 68 18.16 -3.99 33.05
CA LYS A 68 16.87 -3.47 32.55
C LYS A 68 16.76 -1.94 32.60
N GLN A 69 17.88 -1.23 32.57
CA GLN A 69 17.90 0.23 32.42
C GLN A 69 17.75 0.60 30.94
N PHE A 70 16.89 1.57 30.64
CA PHE A 70 16.67 2.04 29.28
C PHE A 70 17.93 2.72 28.72
N LEU A 71 18.34 2.31 27.51
CA LEU A 71 19.51 2.84 26.81
C LEU A 71 19.13 3.70 25.59
N GLY A 72 18.01 3.42 24.94
CA GLY A 72 17.58 4.09 23.73
C GLY A 72 16.61 3.26 22.89
N VAL A 73 16.35 3.70 21.66
CA VAL A 73 15.47 3.01 20.69
C VAL A 73 16.22 2.84 19.38
N ILE A 74 16.08 1.66 18.77
CA ILE A 74 16.48 1.40 17.38
C ILE A 74 15.22 1.46 16.53
N GLY A 75 15.21 2.28 15.48
CA GLY A 75 14.09 2.39 14.54
C GLY A 75 14.51 1.99 13.13
N ILE A 76 13.59 1.37 12.39
CA ILE A 76 13.72 1.13 10.94
C ILE A 76 12.55 1.81 10.25
N ASP A 77 12.86 2.77 9.38
CA ASP A 77 11.87 3.55 8.66
C ASP A 77 11.51 2.89 7.32
N LEU A 78 10.21 2.75 7.07
CA LEU A 78 9.65 2.39 5.78
C LEU A 78 8.99 3.63 5.16
N ILE A 79 9.62 4.15 4.11
CA ILE A 79 9.05 5.26 3.35
C ILE A 79 7.90 4.74 2.50
N LEU A 80 6.71 5.32 2.69
CA LEU A 80 5.49 4.87 2.02
C LEU A 80 5.58 4.91 0.49
N SER A 81 6.30 5.89 -0.08
CA SER A 81 6.52 5.97 -1.52
C SER A 81 7.32 4.78 -2.08
N GLN A 82 8.20 4.16 -1.28
CA GLN A 82 8.91 2.94 -1.67
C GLN A 82 7.97 1.73 -1.70
N ILE A 83 6.98 1.67 -0.80
CA ILE A 83 5.93 0.66 -0.86
C ILE A 83 5.11 0.86 -2.15
N SER A 84 4.73 2.08 -2.50
CA SER A 84 4.05 2.35 -3.78
C SER A 84 4.89 1.98 -5.00
N ILE A 85 6.22 2.22 -4.99
CA ILE A 85 7.13 1.76 -6.05
C ILE A 85 7.11 0.23 -6.16
N PHE A 86 7.18 -0.46 -5.02
CA PHE A 86 7.09 -1.92 -4.98
C PHE A 86 5.76 -2.41 -5.58
N LEU A 87 4.63 -1.85 -5.16
CA LEU A 87 3.30 -2.22 -5.68
C LEU A 87 3.16 -1.98 -7.19
N ARG A 88 3.73 -0.89 -7.72
CA ARG A 88 3.75 -0.61 -9.16
C ARG A 88 4.48 -1.65 -9.99
N ASN A 89 5.49 -2.28 -9.40
CA ASN A 89 6.29 -3.30 -10.08
C ASN A 89 5.70 -4.71 -9.93
N LEU A 90 4.58 -4.87 -9.22
CA LEU A 90 3.84 -6.13 -9.17
C LEU A 90 2.92 -6.22 -10.39
N GLU A 91 3.24 -7.11 -11.32
CA GLU A 91 2.36 -7.44 -12.45
C GLU A 91 1.25 -8.39 -11.97
N VAL A 92 0.06 -7.83 -11.68
CA VAL A 92 -1.14 -8.61 -11.33
C VAL A 92 -2.02 -8.83 -12.57
N SER A 93 -2.47 -7.74 -13.20
CA SER A 93 -3.08 -7.75 -14.53
C SER A 93 -2.86 -6.39 -15.21
N ARG A 94 -3.28 -6.27 -16.48
CA ARG A 94 -3.01 -5.08 -17.29
C ARG A 94 -3.60 -3.79 -16.72
N SER A 95 -4.79 -3.87 -16.12
CA SER A 95 -5.52 -2.72 -15.58
C SER A 95 -6.00 -2.94 -14.15
N SER A 96 -5.36 -3.86 -13.41
CA SER A 96 -5.57 -3.99 -11.97
C SER A 96 -4.97 -2.82 -11.21
N GLU A 97 -5.53 -2.53 -10.05
CA GLU A 97 -4.89 -1.69 -9.04
C GLU A 97 -4.72 -2.47 -7.74
N THR A 98 -3.55 -2.28 -7.11
CA THR A 98 -3.23 -2.75 -5.77
C THR A 98 -2.96 -1.55 -4.87
N PHE A 99 -3.63 -1.48 -3.74
CA PHE A 99 -3.40 -0.42 -2.77
C PHE A 99 -3.47 -0.94 -1.35
N VAL A 100 -2.85 -0.20 -0.44
CA VAL A 100 -2.84 -0.49 0.99
C VAL A 100 -3.44 0.72 1.70
N MET A 101 -4.37 0.47 2.62
CA MET A 101 -4.99 1.52 3.41
C MET A 101 -5.06 1.12 4.89
N GLU A 102 -5.06 2.12 5.77
CA GLU A 102 -5.41 1.93 7.17
C GLU A 102 -6.92 1.72 7.32
N ARG A 103 -7.36 1.29 8.51
CA ARG A 103 -8.77 1.05 8.82
C ARG A 103 -9.66 2.29 8.76
N ASN A 104 -9.07 3.48 8.85
CA ASN A 104 -9.77 4.74 8.67
C ASN A 104 -9.90 5.15 7.18
N GLY A 105 -9.39 4.34 6.25
CA GLY A 105 -9.43 4.60 4.81
C GLY A 105 -8.27 5.44 4.27
N LEU A 106 -7.35 5.92 5.12
CA LEU A 106 -6.17 6.65 4.65
C LEU A 106 -5.24 5.71 3.87
N LEU A 107 -4.78 6.18 2.71
CA LEU A 107 -3.83 5.44 1.88
C LEU A 107 -2.47 5.35 2.58
N VAL A 108 -1.92 4.14 2.54
CA VAL A 108 -0.55 3.82 2.92
C VAL A 108 0.30 3.71 1.66
N ALA A 109 -0.20 3.04 0.63
CA ALA A 109 0.49 2.86 -0.64
C ALA A 109 -0.52 2.58 -1.75
N ASN A 110 -0.15 2.84 -3.01
CA ASN A 110 -0.96 2.45 -4.16
C ASN A 110 -0.09 2.19 -5.40
N SER A 111 -0.55 1.29 -6.28
CA SER A 111 0.09 0.98 -7.57
C SER A 111 -0.22 2.01 -8.65
N SER A 112 -1.14 2.94 -8.42
CA SER A 112 -1.30 4.05 -9.34
C SER A 112 -0.12 5.02 -9.18
N ASN A 113 0.07 5.93 -10.14
CA ASN A 113 1.06 7.00 -10.01
C ASN A 113 0.53 8.16 -9.13
N GLU A 114 -0.60 7.97 -8.44
CA GLU A 114 -1.19 8.98 -7.58
C GLU A 114 -0.38 9.21 -6.30
N PRO A 115 -0.11 10.47 -5.94
CA PRO A 115 0.49 10.83 -4.65
C PRO A 115 -0.33 10.33 -3.45
N LEU A 116 0.35 10.05 -2.33
CA LEU A 116 -0.29 9.59 -1.08
C LEU A 116 -0.81 10.72 -0.20
N PHE A 117 -0.64 11.96 -0.65
CA PHE A 117 -1.03 13.16 0.07
C PHE A 117 -1.29 14.32 -0.89
N ARG A 118 -2.00 15.33 -0.39
CA ARG A 118 -2.19 16.64 -1.03
C ARG A 118 -1.61 17.73 -0.14
N LYS A 119 -1.27 18.88 -0.73
CA LYS A 119 -0.92 20.09 0.03
C LYS A 119 -2.13 21.00 0.13
N VAL A 120 -2.62 21.24 1.34
CA VAL A 120 -3.73 22.16 1.64
C VAL A 120 -3.23 23.21 2.61
N ASN A 121 -3.37 24.50 2.27
CA ASN A 121 -2.86 25.61 3.09
C ASN A 121 -1.39 25.45 3.52
N ASN A 122 -0.54 24.97 2.60
CA ASN A 122 0.87 24.66 2.83
C ASN A 122 1.14 23.58 3.89
N GLN A 123 0.13 22.76 4.23
CA GLN A 123 0.26 21.59 5.08
C GLN A 123 0.00 20.32 4.28
N ILE A 124 0.65 19.23 4.67
CA ILE A 124 0.44 17.92 4.06
C ILE A 124 -0.76 17.26 4.69
N GLU A 125 -1.71 16.84 3.86
CA GLU A 125 -2.87 16.07 4.23
C GLU A 125 -2.82 14.72 3.52
N ARG A 126 -2.83 13.63 4.28
CA ARG A 126 -2.82 12.28 3.74
C ARG A 126 -4.11 12.02 2.94
N LEU A 127 -3.97 11.31 1.83
CA LEU A 127 -5.09 11.03 0.92
C LEU A 127 -5.91 9.84 1.44
N THR A 128 -7.24 9.99 1.46
CA THR A 128 -8.16 8.87 1.70
C THR A 128 -8.36 8.08 0.40
N ALA A 129 -8.45 6.76 0.46
CA ALA A 129 -8.63 5.92 -0.73
C ALA A 129 -9.92 6.27 -1.50
N SER A 130 -11.00 6.65 -0.81
CA SER A 130 -12.25 7.13 -1.41
C SER A 130 -12.17 8.53 -2.01
N GLU A 131 -11.08 9.27 -1.80
CA GLU A 131 -10.84 10.58 -2.44
C GLU A 131 -9.88 10.45 -3.64
N SER A 132 -9.44 9.24 -3.97
CA SER A 132 -8.52 8.98 -5.08
C SER A 132 -9.08 9.50 -6.41
N THR A 133 -8.18 10.05 -7.22
CA THR A 133 -8.43 10.39 -8.63
C THR A 133 -8.44 9.15 -9.52
N ASN A 134 -7.86 8.04 -9.07
CA ASN A 134 -7.95 6.75 -9.74
C ASN A 134 -9.33 6.12 -9.47
N LEU A 135 -10.10 5.89 -10.54
CA LEU A 135 -11.46 5.39 -10.45
C LEU A 135 -11.57 4.02 -9.77
N LEU A 136 -10.62 3.11 -10.04
CA LEU A 136 -10.61 1.76 -9.48
C LEU A 136 -10.35 1.81 -7.97
N ILE A 137 -9.38 2.60 -7.52
CA ILE A 137 -9.08 2.78 -6.10
C ILE A 137 -10.28 3.43 -5.39
N ARG A 138 -10.77 4.56 -5.90
CA ARG A 138 -11.88 5.31 -5.31
C ARG A 138 -13.13 4.45 -5.14
N SER A 139 -13.63 3.89 -6.24
CA SER A 139 -14.88 3.14 -6.22
C SER A 139 -14.76 1.83 -5.43
N THR A 140 -13.58 1.23 -5.36
CA THR A 140 -13.34 0.06 -4.50
C THR A 140 -13.36 0.44 -3.03
N ALA A 141 -12.73 1.55 -2.65
CA ALA A 141 -12.71 2.02 -1.26
C ALA A 141 -14.12 2.39 -0.78
N GLU A 142 -14.89 3.11 -1.61
CA GLU A 142 -16.31 3.44 -1.36
C GLU A 142 -17.14 2.16 -1.19
N PHE A 143 -17.02 1.21 -2.12
CA PHE A 143 -17.73 -0.07 -2.06
C PHE A 143 -17.41 -0.88 -0.80
N LEU A 144 -16.13 -0.96 -0.40
CA LEU A 144 -15.74 -1.66 0.82
C LEU A 144 -16.30 -0.97 2.07
N ALA A 145 -16.25 0.36 2.13
CA ALA A 145 -16.82 1.12 3.24
C ALA A 145 -18.33 0.91 3.36
N GLU A 146 -19.07 0.96 2.25
CA GLU A 146 -20.52 0.74 2.22
C GLU A 146 -20.89 -0.70 2.59
N ARG A 147 -20.21 -1.69 1.99
CA ARG A 147 -20.51 -3.11 2.17
C ARG A 147 -20.35 -3.56 3.62
N PHE A 148 -19.28 -3.12 4.29
CA PHE A 148 -18.97 -3.55 5.66
C PHE A 148 -19.49 -2.56 6.70
N GLY A 149 -19.78 -1.31 6.32
CA GLY A 149 -20.16 -0.20 7.19
C GLY A 149 -19.02 0.31 8.08
N ASP A 150 -18.07 -0.54 8.41
CA ASP A 150 -16.85 -0.25 9.15
C ASP A 150 -15.73 -1.20 8.68
N LEU A 151 -14.62 -0.63 8.20
CA LEU A 151 -13.47 -1.39 7.71
C LEU A 151 -12.78 -2.20 8.82
N GLN A 152 -13.02 -1.90 10.10
CA GLN A 152 -12.55 -2.72 11.23
C GLN A 152 -13.13 -4.14 11.23
N LYS A 153 -14.30 -4.33 10.63
CA LYS A 153 -14.99 -5.62 10.55
C LYS A 153 -14.36 -6.60 9.55
N ILE A 154 -13.45 -6.13 8.70
CA ILE A 154 -12.72 -7.00 7.75
C ILE A 154 -11.59 -7.70 8.52
N SER A 155 -11.93 -8.74 9.28
CA SER A 155 -10.99 -9.48 10.14
C SER A 155 -10.31 -10.66 9.44
N THR A 156 -10.82 -11.09 8.29
CA THR A 156 -10.25 -12.15 7.46
C THR A 156 -10.24 -11.73 5.99
N ARG A 157 -9.49 -12.46 5.14
CA ARG A 157 -9.50 -12.25 3.69
C ARG A 157 -10.92 -12.35 3.16
N GLN A 158 -11.32 -11.36 2.37
CA GLN A 158 -12.62 -11.32 1.68
C GLN A 158 -12.40 -11.24 0.18
N GLU A 159 -13.26 -11.93 -0.56
CA GLU A 159 -13.33 -11.86 -2.01
C GLU A 159 -14.75 -11.44 -2.38
N VAL A 160 -14.86 -10.31 -3.07
CA VAL A 160 -16.12 -9.64 -3.37
C VAL A 160 -16.05 -9.09 -4.78
N SER A 161 -17.21 -8.77 -5.35
CA SER A 161 -17.28 -8.15 -6.66
C SER A 161 -18.34 -7.06 -6.68
N PHE A 162 -18.09 -6.03 -7.47
CA PHE A 162 -19.03 -4.95 -7.71
C PHE A 162 -18.92 -4.49 -9.17
N ALA A 163 -19.74 -3.52 -9.57
CA ALA A 163 -19.69 -2.97 -10.92
C ALA A 163 -19.35 -1.48 -10.90
N ILE A 164 -18.45 -1.07 -11.79
CA ILE A 164 -18.20 0.33 -12.13
C ILE A 164 -18.77 0.53 -13.53
N GLU A 165 -19.76 1.42 -13.68
CA GLU A 165 -20.43 1.69 -14.97
C GLU A 165 -20.94 0.41 -15.67
N GLY A 166 -21.47 -0.54 -14.90
CA GLY A 166 -21.96 -1.83 -15.40
C GLY A 166 -20.88 -2.86 -15.73
N LYS A 167 -19.59 -2.54 -15.59
CA LYS A 167 -18.46 -3.47 -15.78
C LYS A 167 -18.05 -4.09 -14.45
N ARG A 168 -18.01 -5.42 -14.37
CA ARG A 168 -17.67 -6.12 -13.13
C ARG A 168 -16.19 -5.98 -12.78
N GLN A 169 -15.94 -5.78 -11.49
CA GLN A 169 -14.64 -5.72 -10.85
C GLN A 169 -14.58 -6.81 -9.78
N PHE A 170 -13.50 -7.57 -9.76
CA PHE A 170 -13.19 -8.50 -8.68
C PHE A 170 -12.27 -7.82 -7.68
N VAL A 171 -12.59 -7.92 -6.39
CA VAL A 171 -11.83 -7.30 -5.32
C VAL A 171 -11.46 -8.36 -4.31
N GLN A 172 -10.18 -8.44 -3.99
CA GLN A 172 -9.68 -9.15 -2.83
C GLN A 172 -9.20 -8.12 -1.81
N VAL A 173 -9.69 -8.20 -0.58
CA VAL A 173 -9.19 -7.42 0.55
C VAL A 173 -8.66 -8.36 1.63
N THR A 174 -7.38 -8.16 2.00
CA THR A 174 -6.67 -9.00 2.97
C THR A 174 -6.19 -8.13 4.12
N PRO A 175 -6.65 -8.38 5.36
CA PRO A 175 -6.14 -7.67 6.52
C PRO A 175 -4.72 -8.13 6.86
N TRP A 176 -3.81 -7.19 7.10
CA TRP A 176 -2.46 -7.45 7.58
C TRP A 176 -2.29 -6.80 8.95
N ARG A 177 -2.17 -7.66 9.97
CA ARG A 177 -2.03 -7.28 11.36
C ARG A 177 -0.86 -7.99 12.01
N ASP A 178 -0.22 -7.34 12.96
CA ASP A 178 0.77 -7.98 13.83
C ASP A 178 0.59 -7.58 15.32
N PRO A 179 1.22 -8.31 16.26
CA PRO A 179 1.13 -8.00 17.69
C PRO A 179 1.77 -6.67 18.11
N ASP A 180 2.58 -6.07 17.22
CA ASP A 180 3.37 -4.87 17.46
C ASP A 180 2.65 -3.60 16.95
N GLY A 181 1.41 -3.74 16.44
CA GLY A 181 0.49 -2.64 16.21
C GLY A 181 0.21 -2.32 14.75
N LEU A 182 0.74 -3.07 13.79
CA LEU A 182 0.37 -2.90 12.38
C LEU A 182 -1.09 -3.32 12.18
N ASP A 183 -1.88 -2.49 11.50
CA ASP A 183 -3.24 -2.86 11.08
C ASP A 183 -3.63 -2.20 9.75
N TRP A 184 -3.31 -2.89 8.66
CA TRP A 184 -3.57 -2.43 7.29
C TRP A 184 -4.54 -3.37 6.56
N LEU A 185 -5.13 -2.84 5.50
CA LEU A 185 -5.89 -3.57 4.49
C LEU A 185 -5.14 -3.52 3.18
N ILE A 186 -4.74 -4.69 2.67
CA ILE A 186 -4.18 -4.86 1.33
C ILE A 186 -5.33 -5.16 0.38
N VAL A 187 -5.54 -4.32 -0.61
CA VAL A 187 -6.64 -4.43 -1.57
C VAL A 187 -6.09 -4.61 -2.97
N VAL A 188 -6.60 -5.60 -3.68
CA VAL A 188 -6.35 -5.83 -5.10
C VAL A 188 -7.69 -5.78 -5.81
N VAL A 189 -7.80 -4.92 -6.82
CA VAL A 189 -8.98 -4.84 -7.69
C VAL A 189 -8.59 -5.16 -9.13
N ILE A 190 -9.34 -6.06 -9.76
CA ILE A 190 -9.08 -6.57 -11.11
C ILE A 190 -10.37 -6.44 -11.94
N PRO A 191 -10.35 -5.70 -13.05
CA PRO A 191 -11.47 -5.70 -13.99
C PRO A 191 -11.71 -7.08 -14.61
N GLU A 192 -12.97 -7.54 -14.68
CA GLU A 192 -13.30 -8.82 -15.33
C GLU A 192 -12.82 -8.87 -16.80
N ALA A 193 -12.80 -7.71 -17.46
CA ALA A 193 -12.32 -7.56 -18.83
C ALA A 193 -10.85 -8.00 -19.02
N ASP A 194 -10.01 -7.95 -17.98
CA ASP A 194 -8.61 -8.38 -18.06
C ASP A 194 -8.49 -9.91 -18.21
N PHE A 195 -9.39 -10.67 -17.59
CA PHE A 195 -9.48 -12.12 -17.77
C PHE A 195 -10.06 -12.47 -19.15
N MET A 196 -11.15 -11.79 -19.53
CA MET A 196 -11.83 -12.05 -20.80
C MET A 196 -11.03 -11.60 -22.02
N GLY A 197 -10.15 -10.61 -21.89
CA GLY A 197 -9.25 -10.18 -22.96
C GLY A 197 -8.33 -11.30 -23.43
N GLN A 198 -7.82 -12.13 -22.51
CA GLN A 198 -6.99 -13.31 -22.86
C GLN A 198 -7.82 -14.44 -23.49
N ILE A 199 -9.08 -14.62 -23.06
CA ILE A 199 -9.97 -15.66 -23.60
C ILE A 199 -10.53 -15.27 -24.98
N ASN A 200 -10.91 -14.01 -25.18
CA ASN A 200 -11.59 -13.54 -26.40
C ASN A 200 -10.66 -13.43 -27.62
N THR A 201 -9.35 -13.24 -27.45
CA THR A 201 -8.40 -13.34 -28.58
C THR A 201 -8.44 -14.74 -29.22
N ASN A 202 -8.67 -15.78 -28.43
CA ASN A 202 -8.86 -17.14 -28.96
C ASN A 202 -10.23 -17.32 -29.62
N ASN A 203 -11.29 -16.68 -29.12
CA ASN A 203 -12.64 -16.82 -29.68
C ASN A 203 -12.75 -16.28 -31.11
N TYR A 204 -12.06 -15.19 -31.48
CA TYR A 204 -12.05 -14.73 -32.88
C TYR A 204 -11.37 -15.73 -33.81
N THR A 205 -10.27 -16.34 -33.37
CA THR A 205 -9.61 -17.42 -34.13
C THR A 205 -10.52 -18.63 -34.27
N THR A 206 -11.23 -19.04 -33.21
CA THR A 206 -12.21 -20.13 -33.27
C THR A 206 -13.36 -19.79 -34.21
N ILE A 207 -13.89 -18.56 -34.18
CA ILE A 207 -14.95 -18.12 -35.11
C ILE A 207 -14.46 -18.15 -36.56
N TRP A 208 -13.26 -17.65 -36.85
CA TRP A 208 -12.68 -17.68 -38.21
C TRP A 208 -12.35 -19.10 -38.67
N LEU A 209 -11.87 -19.97 -37.79
CA LEU A 209 -11.64 -21.38 -38.08
C LEU A 209 -12.97 -22.10 -38.35
N CYS A 210 -14.02 -21.84 -37.57
CA CYS A 210 -15.34 -22.39 -37.81
C CYS A 210 -15.92 -21.91 -39.13
N LEU A 211 -15.82 -20.60 -39.45
CA LEU A 211 -16.26 -20.05 -40.74
C LEU A 211 -15.47 -20.62 -41.92
N GLY A 212 -14.16 -20.79 -41.78
CA GLY A 212 -13.29 -21.42 -42.79
C GLY A 212 -13.63 -22.90 -43.01
N ALA A 213 -13.83 -23.67 -41.94
CA ALA A 213 -14.26 -25.06 -42.02
C ALA A 213 -15.64 -25.20 -42.68
N LEU A 214 -16.57 -24.28 -42.38
CA LEU A 214 -17.89 -24.24 -43.02
C LEU A 214 -17.76 -23.98 -44.53
N ALA A 215 -16.95 -23.02 -44.93
CA ALA A 215 -16.72 -22.69 -46.34
C ALA A 215 -16.11 -23.87 -47.12
N ILE A 216 -15.15 -24.59 -46.52
CA ILE A 216 -14.55 -25.80 -47.10
C ILE A 216 -15.61 -26.89 -47.26
N ALA A 217 -16.43 -27.14 -46.23
CA ALA A 217 -17.48 -28.14 -46.28
C ALA A 217 -18.51 -27.84 -47.39
N PHE A 218 -18.96 -26.59 -47.52
CA PHE A 218 -19.88 -26.21 -48.59
C PHE A 218 -19.26 -26.30 -49.99
N SER A 219 -17.96 -25.97 -50.13
CA SER A 219 -17.26 -26.11 -51.42
C SER A 219 -17.04 -27.56 -51.85
N SER A 220 -17.04 -28.51 -50.91
CA SER A 220 -16.88 -29.95 -51.18
C SER A 220 -18.19 -30.68 -51.54
N VAL A 221 -19.34 -29.99 -51.46
CA VAL A 221 -20.69 -30.54 -51.69
C VAL A 221 -21.33 -30.00 -52.99
N SER A 222 -20.62 -29.18 -53.77
CA SER A 222 -21.05 -28.70 -55.10
C SER A 222 -20.24 -29.34 -56.21
#